data_AF-A0A433RXT0-F1
#
_entry.id   AF-A0A433RXT0-F1
#
_cell.length_a   1.000
_cell.length_b   1.000
_cell.length_c   1.000
_cell.angle_alpha   90.00
_cell.angle_beta   90.00
_cell.angle_gamma   90.00
#
_symmetry.space_group_name_H-M   'P 1'
#
loop_
_entity.id
_entity.type
_entity.pdbx_description
1 polymer ?
#
loop_
_entity_poly.entity_id
_entity_poly.type
_entity_poly.pdbx_seq_one_letter_code
_entity_poly.pdbx_strand_id
1 'polypeptide(L)'
;MGERLNLALNFDGIIVANVYYHWSATTFESICMAIDIVKRLQRGLPTLAYDNVLLADFGLTTESDAGYNEESLQYMTAHYPQHSFRKPQSRTYGLIGITPQDKEKNAAFADATVTIRIDAKKEMVIDMGIIEGYPDYATFEREFIDEYELEDVEGVDLNTVLPAGLDFYKLTLDEARILAKAFYEIEDAAPTYFTYGHKIYPYLTM
;
A
#
# COMPACT_ATOMS: atom_id res chain seq x y z
N MET A 1 0.81 10.46 -15.82
CA MET A 1 1.72 9.51 -15.14
C MET A 1 1.06 9.27 -13.80
N GLY A 2 0.57 8.05 -13.54
CA GLY A 2 -0.11 7.76 -12.28
C GLY A 2 0.81 7.91 -11.08
N GLU A 3 0.22 8.10 -9.89
CA GLU A 3 0.95 8.09 -8.62
C GLU A 3 1.80 6.84 -8.48
N ARG A 4 2.84 6.91 -7.66
CA ARG A 4 3.78 5.82 -7.40
C ARG A 4 3.52 5.28 -6.00
N LEU A 5 3.10 4.03 -5.91
CA LEU A 5 2.82 3.35 -4.65
C LEU A 5 4.09 2.83 -3.97
N ASN A 6 4.18 3.04 -2.66
CA ASN A 6 5.04 2.27 -1.77
C ASN A 6 4.17 1.44 -0.81
N LEU A 7 4.31 0.12 -0.83
CA LEU A 7 3.63 -0.76 0.14
C LEU A 7 4.62 -1.23 1.18
N ALA A 8 4.42 -0.82 2.43
CA ALA A 8 5.34 -1.05 3.53
C ALA A 8 4.81 -2.10 4.52
N LEU A 9 5.69 -2.97 5.01
CA LEU A 9 5.41 -3.94 6.07
C LEU A 9 6.02 -3.46 7.38
N ASN A 10 5.17 -3.02 8.31
CA ASN A 10 5.55 -2.55 9.63
C ASN A 10 5.33 -3.67 10.66
N PHE A 11 6.40 -4.19 11.25
CA PHE A 11 6.33 -5.14 12.37
C PHE A 11 6.72 -4.43 13.65
N ASP A 12 5.79 -4.34 14.59
CA ASP A 12 6.01 -3.76 15.93
C ASP A 12 6.69 -2.37 15.89
N GLY A 13 6.22 -1.50 15.00
CA GLY A 13 6.72 -0.14 14.81
C GLY A 13 7.87 -0.01 13.82
N ILE A 14 8.42 -1.12 13.30
CA ILE A 14 9.60 -1.12 12.42
C ILE A 14 9.21 -1.54 11.01
N ILE A 15 9.52 -0.72 10.01
CA ILE A 15 9.40 -1.15 8.60
C ILE A 15 10.50 -2.16 8.29
N VAL A 16 10.13 -3.43 8.16
CA VAL A 16 11.09 -4.51 7.86
C VAL A 16 11.33 -4.63 6.35
N ALA A 17 10.31 -4.31 5.55
CA ALA A 17 10.34 -4.39 4.11
C ALA A 17 9.37 -3.38 3.50
N ASN A 18 9.63 -2.97 2.26
CA ASN A 18 8.64 -2.33 1.41
C ASN A 18 8.76 -2.78 -0.04
N VAL A 19 7.74 -2.51 -0.84
CA VAL A 19 7.77 -2.70 -2.28
C VAL A 19 7.28 -1.44 -2.98
N TYR A 20 8.08 -0.94 -3.91
CA TYR A 20 7.74 0.21 -4.74
C TYR A 20 7.15 -0.24 -6.07
N TYR A 21 6.04 0.38 -6.46
CA TYR A 21 5.36 0.19 -7.73
C TYR A 21 5.25 1.51 -8.50
N HIS A 22 5.43 1.43 -9.81
CA HIS A 22 5.25 2.59 -10.70
C HIS A 22 3.80 2.75 -11.18
N TRP A 23 2.85 2.62 -10.25
CA TRP A 23 1.41 2.79 -10.44
C TRP A 23 0.71 3.10 -9.11
N SER A 24 -0.56 3.55 -9.20
CA SER A 24 -1.23 4.41 -8.22
C SER A 24 -1.56 3.74 -6.88
N ALA A 25 -1.49 4.54 -5.80
CA ALA A 25 -1.56 4.09 -4.42
C ALA A 25 -2.95 4.14 -3.79
N THR A 26 -3.89 4.88 -4.40
CA THR A 26 -5.27 5.03 -3.93
C THR A 26 -6.29 4.29 -4.80
N THR A 27 -5.85 3.27 -5.54
CA THR A 27 -6.72 2.52 -6.46
C THR A 27 -7.23 1.20 -5.88
N PHE A 28 -8.25 0.62 -6.54
CA PHE A 28 -8.74 -0.72 -6.27
C PHE A 28 -7.61 -1.77 -6.20
N GLU A 29 -6.65 -1.70 -7.13
CA GLU A 29 -5.55 -2.65 -7.21
C GLU A 29 -4.60 -2.55 -6.03
N SER A 30 -4.33 -1.34 -5.54
CA SER A 30 -3.46 -1.11 -4.37
C SER A 30 -4.03 -1.78 -3.11
N ILE A 31 -5.34 -1.64 -2.90
CA ILE A 31 -6.07 -2.26 -1.77
C ILE A 31 -6.12 -3.77 -1.94
N CYS A 32 -6.42 -4.26 -3.15
CA CYS A 32 -6.42 -5.69 -3.42
C CYS A 32 -5.07 -6.34 -3.13
N MET A 33 -3.96 -5.68 -3.52
CA MET A 33 -2.62 -6.15 -3.16
C MET A 33 -2.41 -6.17 -1.65
N ALA A 34 -2.79 -5.11 -0.93
CA ALA A 34 -2.65 -5.07 0.52
C ALA A 34 -3.46 -6.21 1.21
N ILE A 35 -4.70 -6.45 0.75
CA ILE A 35 -5.55 -7.56 1.20
C ILE A 35 -4.87 -8.91 0.96
N ASP A 36 -4.31 -9.13 -0.23
CA ASP A 36 -3.69 -10.40 -0.59
C ASP A 36 -2.37 -10.63 0.16
N ILE A 37 -1.59 -9.58 0.39
CA ILE A 37 -0.41 -9.65 1.26
C ILE A 37 -0.83 -9.99 2.70
N VAL A 38 -1.86 -9.36 3.27
CA VAL A 38 -2.37 -9.71 4.61
C VAL A 38 -2.79 -11.19 4.67
N LYS A 39 -3.54 -11.68 3.68
CA LYS A 39 -3.94 -13.10 3.62
C LYS A 39 -2.73 -14.03 3.54
N ARG A 40 -1.71 -13.67 2.76
CA ARG A 40 -0.46 -14.45 2.65
C ARG A 40 0.25 -14.45 3.99
N LEU A 41 0.50 -13.30 4.59
CA LEU A 41 1.15 -13.18 5.89
C LEU A 41 0.42 -14.01 6.96
N GLN A 42 -0.91 -14.00 7.01
CA GLN A 42 -1.70 -14.85 7.91
C GLN A 42 -1.43 -16.35 7.71
N ARG A 43 -1.25 -16.81 6.45
CA ARG A 43 -0.89 -18.20 6.14
C ARG A 43 0.55 -18.54 6.48
N GLY A 44 1.47 -17.57 6.35
CA GLY A 44 2.90 -17.74 6.64
C GLY A 44 3.24 -17.65 8.12
N LEU A 45 2.44 -16.96 8.93
CA LEU A 45 2.68 -16.79 10.36
C LEU A 45 2.93 -18.11 11.12
N PRO A 46 2.13 -19.19 10.95
CA PRO A 46 2.38 -20.45 11.65
C PRO A 46 3.76 -21.07 11.40
N THR A 47 4.38 -20.79 10.25
CA THR A 47 5.64 -21.41 9.83
C THR A 47 6.85 -20.48 9.90
N LEU A 48 6.65 -19.17 9.76
CA LEU A 48 7.72 -18.17 9.64
C LEU A 48 7.75 -17.16 10.80
N ALA A 49 6.88 -17.29 11.82
CA ALA A 49 6.68 -16.28 12.88
C ALA A 49 7.94 -15.73 13.58
N TYR A 50 9.04 -16.48 13.59
CA TYR A 50 10.29 -16.09 14.24
C TYR A 50 11.18 -15.19 13.37
N ASP A 51 10.92 -15.11 12.06
CA ASP A 51 11.71 -14.32 11.12
C ASP A 51 10.81 -13.36 10.34
N ASN A 52 10.77 -12.10 10.79
CA ASN A 52 9.95 -11.07 10.17
C ASN A 52 10.41 -10.75 8.73
N VAL A 53 11.70 -10.95 8.40
CA VAL A 53 12.23 -10.67 7.06
C VAL A 53 11.81 -11.76 6.07
N LEU A 54 11.90 -13.04 6.46
CA LEU A 54 11.36 -14.14 5.64
C LEU A 54 9.84 -14.09 5.52
N LEU A 55 9.14 -13.67 6.58
CA LEU A 55 7.70 -13.47 6.53
C LEU A 55 7.35 -12.31 5.58
N ALA A 56 8.15 -11.24 5.58
CA ALA A 56 8.00 -10.13 4.63
C ALA A 56 8.27 -10.56 3.18
N ASP A 57 9.35 -11.31 2.92
CA ASP A 57 9.60 -11.95 1.62
C ASP A 57 8.37 -12.73 1.17
N PHE A 58 7.89 -13.64 2.02
CA PHE A 58 6.72 -14.46 1.74
C PHE A 58 5.49 -13.63 1.37
N GLY A 59 5.21 -12.55 2.10
CA GLY A 59 4.09 -11.65 1.82
C GLY A 59 4.22 -10.97 0.45
N LEU A 60 5.41 -10.45 0.12
CA LEU A 60 5.65 -9.59 -1.04
C LEU A 60 5.95 -10.35 -2.35
N THR A 61 6.49 -11.56 -2.28
CA THR A 61 6.95 -12.30 -3.47
C THR A 61 6.05 -13.46 -3.88
N THR A 62 5.31 -14.07 -2.96
CA THR A 62 4.41 -15.19 -3.24
C THR A 62 3.38 -14.77 -4.28
N GLU A 63 3.33 -15.44 -5.44
CA GLU A 63 2.37 -15.14 -6.53
C GLU A 63 2.42 -13.68 -7.05
N SER A 64 3.54 -13.01 -6.81
CA SER A 64 3.87 -11.69 -7.35
C SER A 64 5.01 -11.84 -8.37
N ASP A 65 5.29 -10.80 -9.17
CA ASP A 65 6.50 -10.69 -9.99
C ASP A 65 7.54 -9.71 -9.40
N ALA A 66 7.26 -9.18 -8.21
CA ALA A 66 8.16 -8.28 -7.50
C ALA A 66 9.50 -8.94 -7.19
N GLY A 67 10.57 -8.16 -7.24
CA GLY A 67 11.92 -8.64 -6.97
C GLY A 67 12.75 -7.63 -6.20
N TYR A 68 13.89 -8.08 -5.69
CA TYR A 68 14.71 -7.31 -4.77
C TYR A 68 15.60 -6.29 -5.48
N ASN A 69 15.64 -5.08 -4.91
CA ASN A 69 16.71 -4.12 -5.20
C ASN A 69 18.09 -4.74 -4.94
N GLU A 70 19.13 -4.22 -5.59
CA GLU A 70 20.45 -4.88 -5.62
C GLU A 70 21.03 -5.13 -4.22
N GLU A 71 20.97 -4.15 -3.31
CA GLU A 71 21.50 -4.30 -1.95
C GLU A 71 20.65 -5.26 -1.11
N SER A 72 19.32 -5.18 -1.24
CA SER A 72 18.40 -6.13 -0.61
C SER A 72 18.59 -7.55 -1.13
N LEU A 73 18.86 -7.74 -2.41
CA LEU A 73 19.13 -9.07 -2.97
C LEU A 73 20.43 -9.64 -2.40
N GLN A 74 21.49 -8.82 -2.30
CA GLN A 74 22.75 -9.20 -1.68
C GLN A 74 22.54 -9.57 -0.21
N TYR A 75 21.78 -8.76 0.54
CA TYR A 75 21.42 -9.02 1.92
C TYR A 75 20.69 -10.36 2.07
N MET A 76 19.62 -10.57 1.30
CA MET A 76 18.80 -11.78 1.38
C MET A 76 19.61 -13.03 1.02
N THR A 77 20.39 -12.98 -0.05
CA THR A 77 21.23 -14.11 -0.49
C THR A 77 22.29 -14.46 0.55
N ALA A 78 22.87 -13.47 1.25
CA ALA A 78 23.88 -13.69 2.28
C ALA A 78 23.28 -14.25 3.59
N HIS A 79 22.11 -13.77 4.01
CA HIS A 79 21.49 -14.16 5.28
C HIS A 79 20.65 -15.45 5.17
N TYR A 80 20.15 -15.75 3.97
CA TYR A 80 19.28 -16.90 3.70
C TYR A 80 19.77 -17.72 2.51
N PRO A 81 20.99 -18.30 2.56
CA PRO A 81 21.62 -18.93 1.39
C PRO A 81 20.89 -20.19 0.89
N GLN A 82 20.01 -20.77 1.71
CA GLN A 82 19.13 -21.89 1.37
C GLN A 82 17.84 -21.48 0.63
N HIS A 83 17.62 -20.17 0.42
CA HIS A 83 16.48 -19.63 -0.32
C HIS A 83 16.95 -19.00 -1.64
N SER A 84 16.06 -19.03 -2.63
CA SER A 84 16.30 -18.39 -3.92
C SER A 84 15.54 -17.07 -3.99
N PHE A 85 16.25 -16.00 -4.27
CA PHE A 85 15.69 -14.66 -4.43
C PHE A 85 15.93 -14.16 -5.86
N ARG A 86 15.05 -13.30 -6.36
CA ARG A 86 15.10 -12.80 -7.74
C ARG A 86 15.27 -11.29 -7.82
N LYS A 87 15.85 -10.83 -8.93
CA LYS A 87 15.85 -9.43 -9.35
C LYS A 87 14.46 -9.05 -9.89
N PRO A 88 14.06 -7.77 -9.76
CA PRO A 88 12.82 -7.27 -10.35
C PRO A 88 12.96 -7.22 -11.88
N GLN A 89 11.88 -7.52 -12.59
CA GLN A 89 11.85 -7.35 -14.04
C GLN A 89 11.79 -5.87 -14.43
N SER A 90 10.99 -5.08 -13.71
CA SER A 90 10.88 -3.63 -13.84
C SER A 90 10.21 -3.03 -12.60
N ARG A 91 10.13 -1.70 -12.54
CA ARG A 91 9.41 -0.97 -11.49
C ARG A 91 7.89 -1.19 -11.52
N THR A 92 7.35 -1.60 -12.66
CA THR A 92 5.93 -1.94 -12.79
C THR A 92 5.59 -3.20 -11.99
N TYR A 93 6.50 -4.16 -11.94
CA TYR A 93 6.30 -5.44 -11.27
C TYR A 93 6.67 -5.42 -9.78
N GLY A 94 7.29 -4.34 -9.29
CA GLY A 94 7.62 -4.14 -7.88
C GLY A 94 9.11 -4.21 -7.58
N LEU A 95 9.63 -3.19 -6.89
CA LEU A 95 10.99 -3.15 -6.35
C LEU A 95 10.97 -3.36 -4.83
N ILE A 96 11.42 -4.51 -4.35
CA ILE A 96 11.44 -4.85 -2.93
C ILE A 96 12.70 -4.29 -2.26
N GLY A 97 12.50 -3.51 -1.19
CA GLY A 97 13.54 -3.01 -0.32
C GLY A 97 13.45 -3.65 1.08
N ILE A 98 14.55 -4.23 1.54
CA ILE A 98 14.73 -4.79 2.89
C ILE A 98 15.76 -3.97 3.68
N THR A 99 16.85 -3.56 3.02
CA THR A 99 17.88 -2.72 3.64
C THR A 99 17.34 -1.31 3.90
N PRO A 100 17.86 -0.57 4.89
CA PRO A 100 17.45 0.81 5.15
C PRO A 100 17.52 1.69 3.89
N GLN A 101 18.62 1.60 3.15
CA GLN A 101 18.86 2.38 1.94
C GLN A 101 17.85 2.08 0.83
N ASP A 102 17.54 0.80 0.58
CA ASP A 102 16.53 0.45 -0.43
C ASP A 102 15.12 0.84 0.01
N LYS A 103 14.80 0.73 1.30
CA LYS A 103 13.51 1.16 1.85
C LYS A 103 13.31 2.66 1.73
N GLU A 104 14.30 3.45 2.13
CA GLU A 104 14.30 4.91 2.02
C GLU A 104 14.18 5.36 0.56
N LYS A 105 14.92 4.72 -0.34
CA LYS A 105 14.85 5.02 -1.78
C LYS A 105 13.48 4.72 -2.37
N ASN A 106 12.88 3.59 -2.00
CA ASN A 106 11.53 3.22 -2.44
C ASN A 106 10.48 4.22 -1.94
N ALA A 107 10.54 4.60 -0.66
CA ALA A 107 9.63 5.59 -0.09
C ALA A 107 9.82 6.98 -0.73
N ALA A 108 11.06 7.44 -0.93
CA ALA A 108 11.35 8.73 -1.53
C ALA A 108 10.91 8.87 -3.00
N PHE A 109 10.64 7.76 -3.69
CA PHE A 109 10.08 7.78 -5.04
C PHE A 109 8.57 7.66 -5.09
N ALA A 110 7.92 7.35 -3.97
CA ALA A 110 6.49 7.17 -3.89
C ALA A 110 5.78 8.50 -3.67
N ASP A 111 4.57 8.57 -4.20
CA ASP A 111 3.65 9.69 -3.97
C ASP A 111 2.69 9.36 -2.80
N ALA A 112 2.49 8.06 -2.53
CA ALA A 112 1.74 7.60 -1.36
C ALA A 112 2.21 6.22 -0.88
N THR A 113 2.01 5.99 0.42
CA THR A 113 2.44 4.78 1.11
C THR A 113 1.26 4.05 1.77
N VAL A 114 1.01 2.81 1.36
CA VAL A 114 0.09 1.89 2.07
C VAL A 114 0.92 1.04 3.05
N THR A 115 0.55 1.05 4.33
CA THR A 115 1.27 0.30 5.36
C THR A 115 0.43 -0.85 5.90
N ILE A 116 0.95 -2.07 5.83
CA ILE A 116 0.41 -3.20 6.59
C ILE A 116 1.13 -3.24 7.93
N ARG A 117 0.42 -2.91 9.01
CA ARG A 117 0.96 -2.90 10.37
C ARG A 117 0.62 -4.21 11.06
N ILE A 118 1.62 -4.81 11.69
CA ILE A 118 1.55 -6.11 12.35
C ILE A 118 2.10 -5.91 13.77
N ASP A 119 1.23 -6.04 14.77
CA ASP A 119 1.62 -5.79 16.15
C ASP A 119 2.31 -7.01 16.80
N ALA A 120 2.73 -6.85 18.06
CA ALA A 120 3.35 -7.94 18.83
C ALA A 120 2.45 -9.18 19.01
N LYS A 121 1.12 -9.01 18.92
CA LYS A 121 0.12 -10.09 18.96
C LYS A 121 -0.18 -10.67 17.58
N LYS A 122 0.50 -10.19 16.54
CA LYS A 122 0.30 -10.54 15.13
C LYS A 122 -1.08 -10.13 14.59
N GLU A 123 -1.72 -9.16 15.23
CA GLU A 123 -2.90 -8.49 14.68
C GLU A 123 -2.45 -7.58 13.53
N MET A 124 -3.18 -7.64 12.41
CA MET A 124 -2.84 -6.92 11.19
C MET A 124 -3.88 -5.87 10.86
N VAL A 125 -3.43 -4.67 10.52
CA VAL A 125 -4.28 -3.59 9.99
C VAL A 125 -3.64 -2.99 8.74
N ILE A 126 -4.49 -2.58 7.80
CA ILE A 126 -4.09 -1.86 6.59
C ILE A 126 -4.31 -0.37 6.87
N ASP A 127 -3.24 0.39 6.75
CA ASP A 127 -3.22 1.84 6.83
C ASP A 127 -3.02 2.36 5.40
N MET A 128 -4.03 3.03 4.85
CA MET A 128 -3.98 3.56 3.49
C MET A 128 -3.03 4.75 3.34
N GLY A 129 -2.46 5.24 4.45
CA GLY A 129 -1.49 6.34 4.46
C GLY A 129 -2.12 7.73 4.37
N ILE A 130 -1.35 8.72 4.84
CA ILE A 130 -1.49 10.12 4.44
C ILE A 130 -0.69 10.25 3.14
N ILE A 131 -1.23 10.97 2.16
CA ILE A 131 -0.56 11.30 0.90
C ILE A 131 0.75 12.01 1.25
N GLU A 132 1.87 11.39 0.91
CA GLU A 132 3.19 11.90 1.26
C GLU A 132 3.41 13.26 0.58
N GLY A 133 3.98 14.23 1.30
CA GLY A 133 4.20 15.59 0.80
C GLY A 133 3.35 16.67 1.47
N TYR A 134 2.31 16.29 2.21
CA TYR A 134 1.43 17.24 2.90
C TYR A 134 1.58 17.15 4.44
N PRO A 135 1.67 18.29 5.15
CA PRO A 135 1.84 18.32 6.61
C PRO A 135 0.58 17.83 7.36
N ASP A 136 -0.58 17.97 6.74
CA ASP A 136 -1.85 17.45 7.23
C ASP A 136 -2.83 17.27 6.06
N TYR A 137 -3.93 16.57 6.36
CA TYR A 137 -4.98 16.29 5.38
C TYR A 137 -5.68 17.56 4.86
N ALA A 138 -5.85 18.59 5.69
CA ALA A 138 -6.49 19.83 5.27
C ALA A 138 -5.63 20.60 4.24
N THR A 139 -4.31 20.48 4.35
CA THR A 139 -3.35 21.02 3.39
C THR A 139 -3.41 20.25 2.08
N PHE A 140 -3.44 18.91 2.14
CA PHE A 140 -3.69 18.08 0.96
C PHE A 140 -5.00 18.46 0.25
N GLU A 141 -6.11 18.51 0.98
CA GLU A 141 -7.43 18.75 0.40
C GLU A 141 -7.51 20.10 -0.30
N ARG A 142 -6.96 21.16 0.32
CA ARG A 142 -6.90 22.49 -0.30
C ARG A 142 -6.06 22.48 -1.58
N GLU A 143 -4.85 21.94 -1.52
CA GLU A 143 -3.94 21.94 -2.67
C GLU A 143 -4.47 21.06 -3.81
N PHE A 144 -5.15 19.95 -3.49
CA PHE A 144 -5.79 19.08 -4.47
C PHE A 144 -7.01 19.74 -5.14
N ILE A 145 -7.87 20.45 -4.38
CA ILE A 145 -8.98 21.23 -4.97
C ILE A 145 -8.44 22.33 -5.88
N ASP A 146 -7.43 23.08 -5.43
CA ASP A 146 -6.85 24.20 -6.17
C ASP A 146 -6.13 23.72 -7.44
N GLU A 147 -5.35 22.63 -7.38
CA GLU A 147 -4.57 22.12 -8.52
C GLU A 147 -5.46 21.53 -9.62
N TYR A 148 -6.55 20.86 -9.23
CA TYR A 148 -7.44 20.17 -10.17
C TYR A 148 -8.73 20.94 -10.49
N GLU A 149 -8.85 22.19 -10.01
CA GLU A 149 -10.02 23.07 -10.22
C GLU A 149 -11.35 22.35 -9.90
N LEU A 150 -11.39 21.62 -8.78
CA LEU A 150 -12.48 20.68 -8.45
C LEU A 150 -13.78 21.36 -8.00
N GLU A 151 -13.85 22.70 -7.96
CA GLU A 151 -15.02 23.46 -7.49
C GLU A 151 -16.30 23.09 -8.26
N ASP A 152 -16.18 22.72 -9.54
CA ASP A 152 -17.29 22.36 -10.43
C ASP A 152 -17.30 20.87 -10.84
N VAL A 153 -16.39 20.04 -10.30
CA VAL A 153 -16.28 18.61 -10.65
C VAL A 153 -17.07 17.77 -9.65
N GLU A 154 -18.01 16.95 -10.14
CA GLU A 154 -18.83 16.07 -9.28
C GLU A 154 -18.04 14.80 -8.90
N GLY A 155 -17.65 14.70 -7.63
CA GLY A 155 -17.01 13.50 -7.08
C GLY A 155 -18.01 12.40 -6.70
N VAL A 156 -17.51 11.19 -6.47
CA VAL A 156 -18.34 10.05 -6.04
C VAL A 156 -18.45 10.01 -4.52
N ASP A 157 -19.67 10.06 -3.99
CA ASP A 157 -19.94 9.99 -2.54
C ASP A 157 -19.97 8.54 -2.03
N LEU A 158 -18.89 8.16 -1.35
CA LEU A 158 -18.72 6.83 -0.75
C LEU A 158 -19.58 6.62 0.50
N ASN A 159 -20.16 7.67 1.12
CA ASN A 159 -21.08 7.50 2.25
C ASN A 159 -22.33 6.69 1.86
N THR A 160 -22.63 6.60 0.57
CA THR A 160 -23.76 5.83 0.04
C THR A 160 -23.50 4.32 -0.03
N VAL A 161 -22.23 3.90 -0.05
CA VAL A 161 -21.82 2.49 -0.26
C VAL A 161 -20.93 1.93 0.86
N LEU A 162 -20.28 2.78 1.63
CA LEU A 162 -19.45 2.39 2.78
C LEU A 162 -20.19 2.54 4.10
N PRO A 163 -19.88 1.70 5.12
CA PRO A 163 -20.40 1.90 6.47
C PRO A 163 -19.93 3.26 7.01
N ALA A 164 -20.74 3.91 7.85
CA ALA A 164 -20.36 5.17 8.49
C ALA A 164 -19.21 4.97 9.50
N GLY A 165 -18.26 5.91 9.52
CA GLY A 165 -17.18 5.93 10.52
C GLY A 165 -16.00 4.99 10.25
N LEU A 166 -15.82 4.53 9.01
CA LEU A 166 -14.65 3.77 8.55
C LEU A 166 -13.37 4.60 8.74
N ASP A 167 -12.38 4.02 9.42
CA ASP A 167 -11.09 4.67 9.63
C ASP A 167 -10.08 4.19 8.58
N PHE A 168 -9.77 5.04 7.61
CA PHE A 168 -8.84 4.71 6.51
C PHE A 168 -7.40 4.53 7.00
N TYR A 169 -7.06 5.00 8.20
CA TYR A 169 -5.76 4.75 8.83
C TYR A 169 -5.67 3.38 9.51
N LYS A 170 -6.81 2.74 9.75
CA LYS A 170 -6.89 1.50 10.50
C LYS A 170 -8.00 0.61 9.99
N LEU A 171 -7.79 0.05 8.80
CA LEU A 171 -8.70 -0.92 8.20
C LEU A 171 -8.35 -2.33 8.68
N THR A 172 -9.33 -3.02 9.24
CA THR A 172 -9.29 -4.49 9.34
C THR A 172 -9.37 -5.14 7.96
N LEU A 173 -9.09 -6.43 7.87
CA LEU A 173 -9.19 -7.17 6.61
C LEU A 173 -10.60 -7.13 6.00
N ASP A 174 -11.64 -7.19 6.83
CA ASP A 174 -13.02 -7.16 6.35
C ASP A 174 -13.44 -5.75 5.91
N GLU A 175 -13.00 -4.72 6.63
CA GLU A 175 -13.17 -3.31 6.23
C GLU A 175 -12.45 -3.00 4.91
N ALA A 176 -11.22 -3.49 4.74
CA ALA A 176 -10.48 -3.34 3.49
C ALA A 176 -11.19 -4.04 2.32
N ARG A 177 -11.82 -5.21 2.53
CA ARG A 177 -12.63 -5.89 1.51
C ARG A 177 -13.88 -5.11 1.14
N ILE A 178 -14.55 -4.50 2.12
CA ILE A 178 -15.70 -3.63 1.87
C ILE A 178 -15.26 -2.42 1.03
N LEU A 179 -14.14 -1.80 1.38
CA LEU A 179 -13.57 -0.68 0.61
C LEU A 179 -13.19 -1.09 -0.81
N ALA A 180 -12.50 -2.23 -0.98
CA ALA A 180 -12.15 -2.76 -2.29
C ALA A 180 -13.39 -3.01 -3.16
N LYS A 181 -14.45 -3.58 -2.58
CA LYS A 181 -15.71 -3.80 -3.28
C LYS A 181 -16.35 -2.47 -3.71
N ALA A 182 -16.36 -1.47 -2.85
CA ALA A 182 -16.88 -0.15 -3.20
C ALA A 182 -16.09 0.48 -4.36
N PHE A 183 -14.76 0.39 -4.34
CA PHE A 183 -13.90 0.88 -5.42
C PHE A 183 -14.15 0.14 -6.74
N TYR A 184 -14.38 -1.17 -6.70
CA TYR A 184 -14.73 -1.95 -7.89
C TYR A 184 -16.08 -1.53 -8.48
N GLU A 185 -17.09 -1.29 -7.64
CA GLU A 185 -18.44 -0.92 -8.09
C GLU A 185 -18.50 0.48 -8.74
N ILE A 186 -17.54 1.34 -8.43
CA ILE A 186 -17.44 2.72 -8.94
C ILE A 186 -16.33 2.91 -9.96
N GLU A 187 -15.58 1.85 -10.30
CA GLU A 187 -14.42 1.93 -11.19
C GLU A 187 -14.80 2.45 -12.58
N ASP A 188 -15.96 2.00 -13.09
CA ASP A 188 -16.55 2.42 -14.37
C ASP A 188 -16.89 3.92 -14.43
N ALA A 189 -17.08 4.58 -13.28
CA ALA A 189 -17.44 6.00 -13.24
C ALA A 189 -16.24 6.92 -13.53
N ALA A 190 -15.01 6.38 -13.55
CA ALA A 190 -13.77 7.12 -13.73
C ALA A 190 -13.74 8.49 -12.99
N PRO A 191 -14.11 8.54 -11.70
CA PRO A 191 -14.27 9.82 -10.99
C PRO A 191 -12.95 10.59 -10.91
N THR A 192 -12.96 11.90 -10.76
CA THR A 192 -11.70 12.62 -10.47
C THR A 192 -11.30 12.45 -9.00
N TYR A 193 -12.30 12.29 -8.11
CA TYR A 193 -12.11 12.10 -6.68
C TYR A 193 -13.34 11.45 -6.04
N PHE A 194 -13.13 10.93 -4.82
CA PHE A 194 -14.18 10.43 -3.95
C PHE A 194 -14.40 11.37 -2.77
N THR A 195 -15.61 11.36 -2.21
CA THR A 195 -15.87 11.93 -0.89
C THR A 195 -16.26 10.84 0.09
N TYR A 196 -15.82 10.95 1.34
CA TYR A 196 -16.24 10.08 2.43
C TYR A 196 -16.25 10.87 3.74
N GLY A 197 -17.37 10.87 4.46
CA GLY A 197 -17.62 11.87 5.51
C GLY A 197 -17.51 13.29 4.97
N HIS A 198 -16.58 14.09 5.53
CA HIS A 198 -16.28 15.47 5.10
C HIS A 198 -14.95 15.57 4.34
N LYS A 199 -14.42 14.44 3.83
CA LYS A 199 -13.09 14.33 3.27
C LYS A 199 -13.14 13.97 1.79
N ILE A 200 -12.32 14.62 0.98
CA ILE A 200 -11.96 14.29 -0.40
C ILE A 200 -10.77 13.31 -0.50
N TYR A 201 -10.90 12.28 -1.32
CA TYR A 201 -9.83 11.33 -1.62
C TYR A 201 -9.57 11.34 -3.13
N PRO A 202 -8.32 11.46 -3.58
CA PRO A 202 -8.02 11.53 -4.99
C PRO A 202 -8.32 10.17 -5.65
N TYR A 203 -9.10 10.17 -6.74
CA TYR A 203 -9.21 9.00 -7.62
C TYR A 203 -8.34 9.26 -8.83
N LEU A 204 -7.12 8.77 -8.75
CA LEU A 204 -6.15 8.95 -9.82
C LEU A 204 -6.07 7.64 -10.59
N THR A 205 -7.08 7.41 -11.44
CA THR A 205 -6.93 6.47 -12.56
C THR A 205 -6.04 7.07 -13.64
N MET A 206 -5.27 6.17 -14.26
CA MET A 206 -4.17 6.37 -15.22
C MET A 206 -4.34 7.50 -16.24
#